data_AF-A0A0V1KYK3-F1
#
_entry.id   AF-A0A0V1KYK3-F1
#
_cell.length_a   1.000
_cell.length_b   1.000
_cell.length_c   1.000
_cell.angle_alpha   90.00
_cell.angle_beta   90.00
_cell.angle_gamma   90.00
#
_symmetry.space_group_name_H-M   'P 1'
#
loop_
_entity.id
_entity.type
_entity.pdbx_description
1 polymer ?
#
loop_
_entity_poly.entity_id
_entity_poly.type
_entity_poly.pdbx_seq_one_letter_code
_entity_poly.pdbx_strand_id
1 'polypeptide(L)'
;MTKIAFDCRLERLEHLAEKFRRKCAIHEEWAQGKEQMLSSGDYKGSYLYELKALRKRHEAFESDLAAHQDRVEQIVAIAQELTALHYVDIVSVNARCQRICDQWDRLGMLSNKRGQNLKDAEILMERIDNLHLELAKRAAPFNNWLDGATEDLQDMFIVHTMNEIQSLAHAHDQFKATLGEAEEEFRHIIGLEQEVRHLVESNGLNREMAVNPYTTISGAEIQKKWQHMQILVPNRDNQLQQEMNRQQSNDRLRRTFAEKANTVGPYLEQQLSQVATIALGGRGSLEQALQRLLDLYRSVENYKLNMDELERINQQLQESYICENPFTQYTMETLYVGWETLLTNINKTINEIENQILTRDTKGIRDDQLNEFRTSYNHFDKSRLGLDAEEFKSCLISIGYNIKPGREGDMEFQRILTVVDPNRTGRVQFDAFLDFMTRETLDMDSSEQVIESFRVLANGKPFITAEELRHELPPDQAEYCVQKMPAYRGPGAPPGSFDYVSFSHQLYGESNL
;
A
#
# COMPACT_ATOMS: atom_id res chain seq x y z
N MET A 1 111.15 -48.34 -57.52
CA MET A 1 109.79 -48.16 -56.97
C MET A 1 109.65 -46.92 -56.07
N THR A 2 110.72 -46.15 -55.80
CA THR A 2 110.74 -45.08 -54.79
C THR A 2 110.32 -43.68 -55.28
N LYS A 3 110.46 -43.36 -56.57
CA LYS A 3 110.08 -42.04 -57.11
C LYS A 3 108.58 -41.89 -57.35
N ILE A 4 107.94 -42.89 -57.97
CA ILE A 4 106.48 -42.91 -58.22
C ILE A 4 105.69 -42.88 -56.90
N ALA A 5 106.13 -43.62 -55.88
CA ALA A 5 105.48 -43.61 -54.56
C ALA A 5 105.65 -42.25 -53.83
N PHE A 6 106.74 -41.53 -54.07
CA PHE A 6 106.97 -40.19 -53.54
C PHE A 6 106.11 -39.14 -54.26
N ASP A 7 106.05 -39.21 -55.59
CA ASP A 7 105.26 -38.30 -56.43
C ASP A 7 103.75 -38.48 -56.16
N CYS A 8 103.26 -39.73 -56.04
CA CYS A 8 101.87 -40.01 -55.65
C CYS A 8 101.53 -39.55 -54.22
N ARG A 9 102.50 -39.55 -53.29
CA ARG A 9 102.31 -39.04 -51.93
C ARG A 9 102.18 -37.51 -51.92
N LEU A 10 103.00 -36.84 -52.73
CA LEU A 10 102.98 -35.38 -52.85
C LEU A 10 101.67 -34.89 -53.48
N GLU A 11 101.21 -35.53 -54.56
CA GLU A 11 99.94 -35.24 -55.22
C GLU A 11 98.74 -35.42 -54.26
N ARG A 12 98.73 -36.49 -53.45
CA ARG A 12 97.72 -36.72 -52.42
C ARG A 12 97.72 -35.63 -51.34
N LEU A 13 98.90 -35.21 -50.88
CA LEU A 13 99.06 -34.14 -49.88
C LEU A 13 98.54 -32.79 -50.40
N GLU A 14 98.86 -32.44 -51.64
CA GLU A 14 98.37 -31.22 -52.29
C GLU A 14 96.85 -31.24 -52.44
N HIS A 15 96.29 -32.37 -52.88
CA HIS A 15 94.84 -32.53 -53.01
C HIS A 15 94.11 -32.41 -51.67
N LEU A 16 94.61 -33.04 -50.61
CA LEU A 16 94.04 -32.94 -49.26
C LEU A 16 94.15 -31.52 -48.69
N ALA A 17 95.28 -30.85 -48.90
CA ALA A 17 95.49 -29.47 -48.45
C ALA A 17 94.56 -28.48 -49.16
N GLU A 18 94.35 -28.64 -50.47
CA GLU A 18 93.39 -27.84 -51.24
C GLU A 18 91.94 -28.10 -50.76
N LYS A 19 91.58 -29.38 -50.57
CA LYS A 19 90.28 -29.78 -50.04
C LYS A 19 90.02 -29.21 -48.64
N PHE A 20 91.03 -29.21 -47.76
CA PHE A 20 90.98 -28.59 -46.44
C PHE A 20 90.74 -27.08 -46.55
N ARG A 21 91.55 -26.37 -47.36
CA ARG A 21 91.43 -24.92 -47.55
C ARG A 21 90.04 -24.51 -48.06
N ARG A 22 89.51 -25.23 -49.04
CA ARG A 22 88.18 -24.99 -49.59
C ARG A 22 87.06 -25.23 -48.57
N LYS A 23 87.11 -26.36 -47.84
CA LYS A 23 86.10 -26.67 -46.82
C LYS A 23 86.11 -25.67 -45.66
N CYS A 24 87.30 -25.26 -45.20
CA CYS A 24 87.43 -24.23 -44.18
C CYS A 24 86.84 -22.90 -44.63
N ALA A 25 87.16 -22.44 -45.85
CA ALA A 25 86.64 -21.17 -46.37
C ALA A 25 85.10 -21.16 -46.44
N ILE A 26 84.49 -22.25 -46.92
CA ILE A 26 83.02 -22.39 -46.97
C ILE A 26 82.40 -22.38 -45.57
N HIS A 27 83.05 -23.01 -44.58
CA HIS A 27 82.57 -23.01 -43.20
C HIS A 27 82.67 -21.61 -42.57
N GLU A 28 83.82 -20.94 -42.73
CA GLU A 28 84.07 -19.60 -42.21
C GLU A 28 83.11 -18.56 -42.81
N GLU A 29 82.82 -18.66 -44.11
CA GLU A 29 81.80 -17.83 -44.79
C GLU A 29 80.41 -18.04 -44.20
N TRP A 30 80.00 -19.30 -43.95
CA TRP A 30 78.72 -19.59 -43.31
C TRP A 30 78.65 -19.11 -41.84
N ALA A 31 79.77 -19.21 -41.10
CA ALA A 31 79.84 -18.83 -39.69
C ALA A 31 79.86 -17.30 -39.48
N GLN A 32 80.18 -16.53 -40.52
CA GLN A 32 80.28 -15.08 -40.46
C GLN A 32 78.96 -14.45 -39.97
N GLY A 33 79.03 -13.63 -38.91
CA GLY A 33 77.89 -12.90 -38.34
C GLY A 33 76.94 -13.74 -37.47
N LYS A 34 77.05 -15.07 -37.46
CA LYS A 34 76.16 -15.94 -36.65
C LYS A 34 76.31 -15.73 -35.15
N GLU A 35 77.54 -15.54 -34.65
CA GLU A 35 77.80 -15.26 -33.23
C GLU A 35 77.11 -13.94 -32.78
N GLN A 36 77.09 -12.92 -33.64
CA GLN A 36 76.43 -11.63 -33.35
C GLN A 36 74.92 -11.78 -33.31
N MET A 37 74.35 -12.52 -34.28
CA MET A 37 72.92 -12.85 -34.30
C MET A 37 72.51 -13.61 -33.03
N LEU A 38 73.31 -14.61 -32.62
CA LEU A 38 73.03 -15.43 -31.44
C LEU A 38 73.18 -14.65 -30.12
N SER A 39 74.04 -13.64 -30.10
CA SER A 39 74.25 -12.77 -28.93
C SER A 39 73.24 -11.64 -28.79
N SER A 40 72.35 -11.48 -29.78
CA SER A 40 71.32 -10.43 -29.79
C SER A 40 70.34 -10.58 -28.61
N GLY A 41 69.92 -9.44 -28.04
CA GLY A 41 68.89 -9.33 -27.00
C GLY A 41 67.53 -8.86 -27.52
N ASP A 42 67.30 -8.96 -28.83
CA ASP A 42 66.08 -8.54 -29.55
C ASP A 42 64.76 -9.07 -28.98
N TYR A 43 64.78 -10.19 -28.28
CA TYR A 43 63.60 -10.77 -27.62
C TYR A 43 63.17 -10.01 -26.35
N LYS A 44 64.05 -9.19 -25.75
CA LYS A 44 63.78 -8.46 -24.51
C LYS A 44 62.88 -7.26 -24.80
N GLY A 45 61.57 -7.47 -24.70
CA GLY A 45 60.55 -6.45 -24.99
C GLY A 45 59.71 -6.72 -26.24
N SER A 46 59.91 -7.87 -26.89
CA SER A 46 59.06 -8.33 -27.99
C SER A 46 57.70 -8.81 -27.49
N TYR A 47 56.65 -8.53 -28.25
CA TYR A 47 55.32 -9.07 -27.99
C TYR A 47 55.28 -10.58 -28.25
N LEU A 48 54.26 -11.26 -27.70
CA LEU A 48 54.14 -12.72 -27.80
C LEU A 48 54.19 -13.25 -29.25
N TYR A 49 53.55 -12.56 -30.19
CA TYR A 49 53.58 -12.96 -31.60
C TYR A 49 54.98 -12.85 -32.22
N GLU A 50 55.76 -11.84 -31.81
CA GLU A 50 57.13 -11.62 -32.27
C GLU A 50 58.08 -12.66 -31.67
N LEU A 51 57.91 -13.00 -30.39
CA LEU A 51 58.65 -14.07 -29.72
C LEU A 51 58.42 -15.42 -30.39
N LYS A 52 57.17 -15.76 -30.72
CA LYS A 52 56.84 -16.97 -31.47
C LYS A 52 57.52 -17.01 -32.85
N ALA A 53 57.56 -15.87 -33.54
CA ALA A 53 58.27 -15.75 -34.82
C ALA A 53 59.80 -15.85 -34.66
N LEU A 54 60.37 -15.27 -33.60
CA LEU A 54 61.79 -15.39 -33.25
C LEU A 54 62.17 -16.83 -32.90
N ARG A 55 61.36 -17.55 -32.12
CA ARG A 55 61.59 -18.96 -31.78
C ARG A 55 61.60 -19.83 -33.03
N LYS A 56 60.60 -19.67 -33.91
CA LYS A 56 60.55 -20.43 -35.17
C LYS A 56 61.76 -20.17 -36.07
N ARG A 57 62.24 -18.93 -36.12
CA ARG A 57 63.50 -18.58 -36.84
C ARG A 57 64.72 -19.23 -36.19
N HIS A 58 64.76 -19.30 -34.87
CA HIS A 58 65.85 -19.93 -34.13
C HIS A 58 65.85 -21.46 -34.29
N GLU A 59 64.69 -22.12 -34.28
CA GLU A 59 64.56 -23.56 -34.58
C GLU A 59 65.07 -23.91 -35.99
N ALA A 60 64.77 -23.05 -36.99
CA ALA A 60 65.31 -23.21 -38.33
C ALA A 60 66.84 -23.06 -38.37
N PHE A 61 67.39 -22.12 -37.58
CA PHE A 61 68.83 -21.97 -37.43
C PHE A 61 69.47 -23.18 -36.74
N GLU A 62 68.85 -23.76 -35.71
CA GLU A 62 69.36 -24.96 -35.02
C GLU A 62 69.38 -26.19 -35.93
N SER A 63 68.39 -26.32 -36.82
CA SER A 63 68.39 -27.36 -37.86
C SER A 63 69.53 -27.16 -38.87
N ASP A 64 69.75 -25.92 -39.32
CA ASP A 64 70.88 -25.57 -40.20
C ASP A 64 72.24 -25.82 -39.51
N LEU A 65 72.35 -25.44 -38.24
CA LEU A 65 73.52 -25.71 -37.40
C LEU A 65 73.77 -27.21 -37.28
N ALA A 66 72.76 -28.03 -36.99
CA ALA A 66 72.93 -29.49 -36.91
C ALA A 66 73.41 -30.09 -38.25
N ALA A 67 72.91 -29.60 -39.39
CA ALA A 67 73.33 -30.06 -40.72
C ALA A 67 74.80 -29.71 -41.06
N HIS A 68 75.39 -28.74 -40.37
CA HIS A 68 76.79 -28.33 -40.56
C HIS A 68 77.80 -29.14 -39.72
N GLN A 69 77.33 -29.98 -38.79
CA GLN A 69 78.18 -30.82 -37.93
C GLN A 69 79.13 -31.72 -38.73
N ASP A 70 78.60 -32.47 -39.71
CA ASP A 70 79.38 -33.35 -40.59
C ASP A 70 80.48 -32.57 -41.37
N ARG A 71 80.23 -31.30 -41.72
CA ARG A 71 81.25 -30.48 -42.41
C ARG A 71 82.42 -30.18 -41.50
N VAL A 72 82.18 -29.88 -40.23
CA VAL A 72 83.23 -29.63 -39.23
C VAL A 72 84.00 -30.93 -38.95
N GLU A 73 83.30 -32.04 -38.77
CA GLU A 73 83.93 -33.37 -38.58
C GLU A 73 84.84 -33.75 -39.76
N GLN A 74 84.40 -33.49 -41.00
CA GLN A 74 85.22 -33.70 -42.19
C GLN A 74 86.45 -32.79 -42.25
N ILE A 75 86.34 -31.52 -41.81
CA ILE A 75 87.50 -30.61 -41.73
C ILE A 75 88.54 -31.16 -40.74
N VAL A 76 88.07 -31.63 -39.58
CA VAL A 76 88.92 -32.26 -38.55
C VAL A 76 89.57 -33.53 -39.07
N ALA A 77 88.81 -34.42 -39.72
CA ALA A 77 89.33 -35.67 -40.29
C ALA A 77 90.42 -35.41 -41.35
N ILE A 78 90.23 -34.41 -42.23
CA ILE A 78 91.24 -34.03 -43.23
C ILE A 78 92.49 -33.43 -42.56
N ALA A 79 92.33 -32.61 -41.52
CA ALA A 79 93.47 -32.06 -40.77
C ALA A 79 94.29 -33.17 -40.06
N GLN A 80 93.61 -34.17 -39.50
CA GLN A 80 94.24 -35.34 -38.91
C GLN A 80 94.97 -36.18 -39.98
N GLU A 81 94.39 -36.38 -41.16
CA GLU A 81 95.03 -37.09 -42.27
C GLU A 81 96.28 -36.35 -42.77
N LEU A 82 96.21 -35.02 -42.91
CA LEU A 82 97.37 -34.17 -43.24
C LEU A 82 98.46 -34.22 -42.17
N THR A 83 98.08 -34.35 -40.89
CA THR A 83 99.01 -34.54 -39.77
C THR A 83 99.74 -35.88 -39.88
N ALA A 84 98.99 -36.96 -40.12
CA ALA A 84 99.54 -38.31 -40.24
C ALA A 84 100.51 -38.46 -41.43
N LEU A 85 100.32 -37.69 -42.50
CA LEU A 85 101.18 -37.69 -43.68
C LEU A 85 102.39 -36.73 -43.58
N HIS A 86 102.56 -36.06 -42.43
CA HIS A 86 103.64 -35.09 -42.15
C HIS A 86 103.70 -33.96 -43.21
N TYR A 87 102.54 -33.33 -43.48
CA TYR A 87 102.47 -32.17 -44.37
C TYR A 87 103.35 -31.01 -43.88
N VAL A 88 103.95 -30.27 -44.83
CA VAL A 88 104.97 -29.24 -44.53
C VAL A 88 104.44 -28.10 -43.66
N ASP A 89 103.20 -27.65 -43.88
CA ASP A 89 102.57 -26.53 -43.15
C ASP A 89 101.51 -27.01 -42.15
N ILE A 90 101.80 -28.08 -41.42
CA ILE A 90 100.81 -28.69 -40.52
C ILE A 90 100.45 -27.81 -39.32
N VAL A 91 101.35 -26.92 -38.88
CA VAL A 91 101.10 -26.00 -37.76
C VAL A 91 99.97 -25.02 -38.11
N SER A 92 99.99 -24.45 -39.32
CA SER A 92 98.94 -23.55 -39.80
C SER A 92 97.59 -24.26 -39.97
N VAL A 93 97.60 -25.48 -40.54
CA VAL A 93 96.41 -26.33 -40.71
C VAL A 93 95.77 -26.64 -39.36
N ASN A 94 96.55 -27.11 -38.38
CA ASN A 94 96.04 -27.45 -37.06
C ASN A 94 95.56 -26.21 -36.30
N ALA A 95 96.28 -25.08 -36.39
CA ALA A 95 95.82 -23.83 -35.78
C ALA A 95 94.50 -23.33 -36.38
N ARG A 96 94.30 -23.46 -37.71
CA ARG A 96 93.03 -23.09 -38.36
C ARG A 96 91.91 -24.06 -38.00
N CYS A 97 92.17 -25.36 -37.99
CA CYS A 97 91.22 -26.38 -37.58
C CYS A 97 90.76 -26.15 -36.12
N GLN A 98 91.69 -25.87 -35.21
CA GLN A 98 91.36 -25.54 -33.82
C GLN A 98 90.47 -24.31 -33.72
N ARG A 99 90.78 -23.21 -34.43
CA ARG A 99 89.93 -22.01 -34.43
C ARG A 99 88.51 -22.30 -34.90
N ILE A 100 88.35 -23.15 -35.92
CA ILE A 100 87.04 -23.59 -36.42
C ILE A 100 86.30 -24.41 -35.36
N CYS A 101 86.98 -25.36 -34.70
CA CYS A 101 86.37 -26.14 -33.62
C CYS A 101 85.95 -25.25 -32.44
N ASP A 102 86.82 -24.34 -32.00
CA ASP A 102 86.51 -23.42 -30.91
C ASP A 102 85.33 -22.50 -31.26
N GLN A 103 85.26 -22.04 -32.52
CA GLN A 103 84.12 -21.25 -33.01
C GLN A 103 82.84 -22.08 -33.07
N TRP A 104 82.93 -23.32 -33.52
CA TRP A 104 81.80 -24.25 -33.55
C TRP A 104 81.21 -24.49 -32.15
N ASP A 105 82.07 -24.79 -31.18
CA ASP A 105 81.68 -24.98 -29.79
C ASP A 105 81.03 -23.71 -29.20
N ARG A 106 81.60 -22.53 -29.51
CA ARG A 106 81.00 -21.24 -29.12
C ARG A 106 79.63 -21.03 -29.75
N LEU A 107 79.47 -21.30 -31.04
CA LEU A 107 78.18 -21.20 -31.75
C LEU A 107 77.14 -22.12 -31.12
N GLY A 108 77.50 -23.37 -30.80
CA GLY A 108 76.63 -24.31 -30.10
C GLY A 108 76.20 -23.79 -28.72
N MET A 109 77.15 -23.30 -27.91
CA MET A 109 76.84 -22.73 -26.60
C MET A 109 75.93 -21.48 -26.70
N LEU A 110 76.22 -20.57 -27.62
CA LEU A 110 75.42 -19.36 -27.84
C LEU A 110 74.02 -19.69 -28.37
N SER A 111 73.90 -20.68 -29.27
CA SER A 111 72.62 -21.15 -29.80
C SER A 111 71.74 -21.71 -28.68
N ASN A 112 72.28 -22.63 -27.87
CA ASN A 112 71.56 -23.20 -26.73
C ASN A 112 71.13 -22.12 -25.74
N LYS A 113 72.02 -21.18 -25.41
CA LYS A 113 71.70 -20.06 -24.50
C LYS A 113 70.60 -19.16 -25.06
N ARG A 114 70.67 -18.80 -26.35
CA ARG A 114 69.64 -17.99 -27.01
C ARG A 114 68.30 -18.72 -27.08
N GLY A 115 68.30 -20.00 -27.44
CA GLY A 115 67.11 -20.84 -27.49
C GLY A 115 66.41 -20.91 -26.13
N GLN A 116 67.17 -21.11 -25.05
CA GLN A 116 66.64 -21.10 -23.69
C GLN A 116 66.03 -19.75 -23.32
N ASN A 117 66.73 -18.63 -23.57
CA ASN A 117 66.21 -17.30 -23.26
C ASN A 117 64.93 -16.95 -24.06
N LEU A 118 64.87 -17.35 -25.34
CA LEU A 118 63.68 -17.18 -26.17
C LEU A 118 62.49 -17.96 -25.62
N LYS A 119 62.72 -19.21 -25.21
CA LYS A 119 61.71 -20.06 -24.60
C LYS A 119 61.20 -19.51 -23.28
N ASP A 120 62.10 -19.04 -22.41
CA ASP A 120 61.73 -18.46 -21.11
C ASP A 120 60.93 -17.15 -21.29
N ALA A 121 61.34 -16.30 -22.24
CA ALA A 121 60.61 -15.08 -22.58
C ALA A 121 59.22 -15.38 -23.16
N GLU A 122 59.10 -16.39 -24.03
CA GLU A 122 57.81 -16.81 -24.57
C GLU A 122 56.88 -17.34 -23.48
N ILE A 123 57.35 -18.22 -22.60
CA ILE A 123 56.56 -18.76 -21.48
C ILE A 123 56.06 -17.62 -20.57
N LEU A 124 56.92 -16.65 -20.26
CA LEU A 124 56.54 -15.48 -19.47
C LEU A 124 55.43 -14.67 -20.16
N MET A 125 55.59 -14.37 -21.45
CA MET A 125 54.60 -13.62 -22.20
C MET A 125 53.29 -14.39 -22.38
N GLU A 126 53.32 -15.71 -22.58
CA GLU A 126 52.12 -16.56 -22.57
C GLU A 126 51.40 -16.53 -21.22
N ARG A 127 52.14 -16.49 -20.11
CA ARG A 127 51.54 -16.35 -18.78
C ARG A 127 50.84 -15.00 -18.62
N ILE A 128 51.48 -13.90 -19.02
CA ILE A 128 50.89 -12.56 -18.96
C ILE A 128 49.62 -12.48 -19.83
N ASP A 129 49.68 -12.99 -21.06
CA ASP A 129 48.56 -13.02 -22.01
C ASP A 129 47.35 -13.80 -21.43
N ASN A 130 47.61 -14.97 -20.82
CA ASN A 130 46.57 -15.76 -20.16
C ASN A 130 45.94 -15.03 -18.97
N LEU A 131 46.74 -14.36 -18.14
CA LEU A 131 46.23 -13.55 -17.01
C LEU A 131 45.39 -12.37 -17.50
N HIS A 132 45.82 -11.68 -18.56
CA HIS A 132 45.04 -10.61 -19.18
C HIS A 132 43.70 -11.12 -19.71
N LEU A 133 43.70 -12.28 -20.38
CA LEU A 133 42.47 -12.88 -20.90
C LEU A 133 41.53 -13.31 -19.77
N GLU A 134 42.06 -13.89 -18.69
CA GLU A 134 41.26 -14.25 -17.52
C GLU A 134 40.65 -13.01 -16.84
N LEU A 135 41.45 -11.96 -16.63
CA LEU A 135 40.97 -10.70 -16.09
C LEU A 135 39.83 -10.15 -16.94
N ALA A 136 39.98 -10.09 -18.27
CA ALA A 136 38.95 -9.56 -19.15
C ALA A 136 37.65 -10.36 -19.09
N LYS A 137 37.76 -11.70 -19.03
CA LYS A 137 36.60 -12.60 -18.92
C LYS A 137 35.82 -12.42 -17.62
N ARG A 138 36.50 -12.11 -16.52
CA ARG A 138 35.88 -11.93 -15.19
C ARG A 138 35.41 -10.50 -14.92
N ALA A 139 36.21 -9.52 -15.33
CA ALA A 139 35.95 -8.10 -15.11
C ALA A 139 34.65 -7.64 -15.79
N ALA A 140 34.36 -8.11 -17.01
CA ALA A 140 33.16 -7.69 -17.75
C ALA A 140 31.83 -8.07 -17.05
N PRO A 141 31.56 -9.35 -16.73
CA PRO A 141 30.34 -9.71 -16.03
C PRO A 141 30.27 -9.12 -14.62
N PHE A 142 31.39 -9.06 -13.90
CA PHE A 142 31.43 -8.46 -12.57
C PHE A 142 31.14 -6.95 -12.59
N ASN A 143 31.67 -6.23 -13.58
CA ASN A 143 31.35 -4.82 -13.78
C ASN A 143 29.87 -4.60 -14.05
N ASN A 144 29.26 -5.42 -14.93
CA ASN A 144 27.83 -5.32 -15.22
C ASN A 144 26.97 -5.63 -13.98
N TRP A 145 27.38 -6.61 -13.18
CA TRP A 145 26.73 -6.92 -11.91
C TRP A 145 26.82 -5.74 -10.93
N LEU A 146 27.98 -5.08 -10.83
CA LEU A 146 28.17 -3.88 -10.01
C LEU A 146 27.26 -2.72 -10.44
N ASP A 147 27.12 -2.51 -11.75
CA ASP A 147 26.25 -1.47 -12.30
C ASP A 147 24.79 -1.76 -11.96
N GLY A 148 24.31 -2.99 -12.20
CA GLY A 148 22.94 -3.40 -11.86
C GLY A 148 22.66 -3.34 -10.35
N ALA A 149 23.57 -3.82 -9.51
CA ALA A 149 23.44 -3.75 -8.06
C ALA A 149 23.39 -2.29 -7.56
N THR A 150 24.16 -1.39 -8.18
CA THR A 150 24.14 0.03 -7.85
C THR A 150 22.80 0.66 -8.20
N GLU A 151 22.24 0.35 -9.38
CA GLU A 151 20.92 0.81 -9.82
C GLU A 151 19.82 0.30 -8.86
N ASP A 152 19.81 -0.98 -8.54
CA ASP A 152 18.82 -1.60 -7.64
C ASP A 152 18.86 -1.00 -6.22
N LEU A 153 20.05 -0.71 -5.70
CA LEU A 153 20.22 -0.09 -4.37
C LEU A 153 19.74 1.36 -4.32
N GLN A 154 19.73 2.05 -5.47
CA GLN A 154 19.28 3.43 -5.60
C GLN A 154 17.81 3.55 -6.03
N ASP A 155 17.17 2.43 -6.39
CA ASP A 155 15.81 2.43 -6.90
C ASP A 155 14.80 2.97 -5.86
N MET A 156 13.91 3.83 -6.33
CA MET A 156 12.89 4.44 -5.49
C MET A 156 11.70 3.50 -5.38
N PHE A 157 11.33 3.13 -4.15
CA PHE A 157 10.18 2.26 -3.91
C PHE A 157 9.03 3.02 -3.23
N ILE A 158 7.81 2.61 -3.56
CA ILE A 158 6.58 3.06 -2.93
C ILE A 158 5.84 1.83 -2.45
N VAL A 159 5.50 1.80 -1.16
CA VAL A 159 4.80 0.69 -0.52
C VAL A 159 3.63 1.23 0.29
N HIS A 160 2.56 0.44 0.35
CA HIS A 160 1.30 0.79 1.01
C HIS A 160 0.94 -0.18 2.13
N THR A 161 1.61 -1.34 2.18
CA THR A 161 1.33 -2.40 3.15
C THR A 161 2.60 -2.92 3.83
N MET A 162 2.40 -3.53 5.01
CA MET A 162 3.47 -4.19 5.75
C MET A 162 4.11 -5.36 4.97
N ASN A 163 3.32 -6.11 4.21
CA ASN A 163 3.80 -7.27 3.45
C ASN A 163 4.74 -6.86 2.31
N GLU A 164 4.46 -5.75 1.63
CA GLU A 164 5.31 -5.22 0.56
C GLU A 164 6.68 -4.82 1.09
N ILE A 165 6.74 -4.05 2.18
CA ILE A 165 8.02 -3.61 2.76
C ILE A 165 8.82 -4.79 3.34
N GLN A 166 8.15 -5.79 3.93
CA GLN A 166 8.80 -7.03 4.37
C GLN A 166 9.39 -7.83 3.22
N SER A 167 8.69 -7.89 2.08
CA SER A 167 9.18 -8.57 0.89
C SER A 167 10.42 -7.88 0.32
N LEU A 168 10.43 -6.54 0.27
CA LEU A 168 11.61 -5.76 -0.15
C LEU A 168 12.79 -5.92 0.81
N ALA A 169 12.55 -5.89 2.13
CA ALA A 169 13.58 -6.11 3.13
C ALA A 169 14.18 -7.52 3.00
N HIS A 170 13.35 -8.54 2.80
CA HIS A 170 13.81 -9.90 2.58
C HIS A 170 14.64 -10.06 1.30
N ALA A 171 14.21 -9.45 0.19
CA ALA A 171 14.98 -9.44 -1.05
C ALA A 171 16.35 -8.75 -0.86
N HIS A 172 16.40 -7.67 -0.09
CA HIS A 172 17.66 -7.00 0.24
C HIS A 172 18.57 -7.87 1.12
N ASP A 173 18.02 -8.62 2.08
CA ASP A 173 18.79 -9.58 2.88
C ASP A 173 19.35 -10.72 2.02
N GLN A 174 18.58 -11.24 1.06
CA GLN A 174 19.07 -12.22 0.10
C GLN A 174 20.19 -11.65 -0.77
N PHE A 175 20.08 -10.40 -1.23
CA PHE A 175 21.15 -9.71 -1.93
C PHE A 175 22.41 -9.59 -1.05
N LYS A 176 22.28 -9.16 0.21
CA LYS A 176 23.43 -9.07 1.13
C LYS A 176 24.12 -10.41 1.35
N ALA A 177 23.38 -11.53 1.30
CA ALA A 177 23.95 -12.86 1.41
C ALA A 177 24.90 -13.22 0.24
N THR A 178 24.73 -12.62 -0.95
CA THR A 178 25.63 -12.85 -2.10
C THR A 178 26.91 -12.02 -2.05
N LEU A 179 26.99 -11.01 -1.17
CA LEU A 179 28.13 -10.08 -1.12
C LEU A 179 29.45 -10.76 -0.73
N GLY A 180 29.40 -11.86 0.03
CA GLY A 180 30.61 -12.61 0.37
C GLY A 180 31.27 -13.24 -0.86
N GLU A 181 30.47 -13.87 -1.74
CA GLU A 181 30.95 -14.44 -3.01
C GLU A 181 31.42 -13.32 -3.96
N ALA A 182 30.69 -12.21 -4.01
CA ALA A 182 31.08 -11.06 -4.81
C ALA A 182 32.40 -10.41 -4.33
N GLU A 183 32.67 -10.40 -3.02
CA GLU A 183 33.93 -9.91 -2.45
C GLU A 183 35.11 -10.83 -2.80
N GLU A 184 34.90 -12.14 -2.89
CA GLU A 184 35.91 -13.08 -3.38
C GLU A 184 36.23 -12.84 -4.86
N GLU A 185 35.22 -12.67 -5.71
CA GLU A 185 35.42 -12.37 -7.13
C GLU A 185 36.12 -11.01 -7.32
N PHE A 186 35.72 -9.99 -6.55
CA PHE A 186 36.41 -8.70 -6.51
C PHE A 186 37.89 -8.85 -6.19
N ARG A 187 38.23 -9.57 -5.10
CA ARG A 187 39.61 -9.81 -4.69
C ARG A 187 40.41 -10.57 -5.75
N HIS A 188 39.78 -11.54 -6.42
CA HIS A 188 40.42 -12.30 -7.50
C HIS A 188 40.76 -11.41 -8.69
N ILE A 189 39.82 -10.57 -9.15
CA ILE A 189 40.05 -9.65 -10.28
C ILE A 189 41.18 -8.67 -9.97
N ILE A 190 41.17 -8.06 -8.77
CA ILE A 190 42.24 -7.15 -8.35
C ILE A 190 43.59 -7.90 -8.22
N GLY A 191 43.57 -9.13 -7.74
CA GLY A 191 44.74 -9.99 -7.64
C GLY A 191 45.37 -10.29 -9.00
N LEU A 192 44.57 -10.62 -10.02
CA LEU A 192 45.04 -10.85 -11.38
C LEU A 192 45.76 -9.62 -11.96
N GLU A 193 45.20 -8.42 -11.78
CA GLU A 193 45.84 -7.19 -12.27
C GLU A 193 47.17 -6.90 -11.57
N GLN A 194 47.20 -7.12 -10.25
CA GLN A 194 48.42 -6.95 -9.45
C GLN A 194 49.50 -7.96 -9.84
N GLU A 195 49.13 -9.22 -10.11
CA GLU A 195 50.07 -10.25 -10.57
C GLU A 195 50.68 -9.90 -11.92
N VAL A 196 49.88 -9.45 -12.88
CA VAL A 196 50.38 -8.97 -14.18
C VAL A 196 51.36 -7.83 -13.99
N ARG A 197 51.01 -6.81 -13.20
CA ARG A 197 51.88 -5.67 -12.92
C ARG A 197 53.20 -6.10 -12.29
N HIS A 198 53.13 -7.02 -11.32
CA HIS A 198 54.31 -7.58 -10.67
C HIS A 198 55.20 -8.36 -11.65
N LEU A 199 54.63 -9.17 -12.54
CA LEU A 199 55.38 -9.92 -13.56
C LEU A 199 56.09 -8.97 -14.54
N VAL A 200 55.43 -7.90 -14.98
CA VAL A 200 56.01 -6.90 -15.87
C VAL A 200 57.17 -6.15 -15.19
N GLU A 201 56.98 -5.71 -13.94
CA GLU A 201 57.99 -4.97 -13.18
C GLU A 201 59.20 -5.83 -12.79
N SER A 202 58.96 -7.04 -12.24
CA SER A 202 60.02 -7.94 -11.78
C SER A 202 60.90 -8.48 -12.90
N ASN A 203 60.39 -8.57 -14.13
CA ASN A 203 61.15 -9.01 -15.30
C ASN A 203 61.68 -7.85 -16.15
N GLY A 204 61.50 -6.59 -15.73
CA GLY A 204 62.00 -5.41 -16.43
C GLY A 204 61.40 -5.21 -17.83
N LEU A 205 60.14 -5.63 -18.02
CA LEU A 205 59.41 -5.47 -19.28
C LEU A 205 58.89 -4.03 -19.42
N ASN A 206 58.49 -3.65 -20.65
CA ASN A 206 57.87 -2.35 -20.90
C ASN A 206 56.53 -2.26 -20.15
N ARG A 207 56.27 -1.12 -19.47
CA ARG A 207 55.03 -0.88 -18.72
C ARG A 207 53.77 -0.97 -19.56
N GLU A 208 53.87 -0.69 -20.86
CA GLU A 208 52.75 -0.86 -21.79
C GLU A 208 52.24 -2.30 -21.84
N MET A 209 53.10 -3.29 -21.56
CA MET A 209 52.71 -4.71 -21.47
C MET A 209 51.85 -5.03 -20.24
N ALA A 210 51.73 -4.12 -19.27
CA ALA A 210 50.77 -4.29 -18.18
C ALA A 210 49.34 -3.91 -18.59
N VAL A 211 49.18 -3.12 -19.67
CA VAL A 211 47.87 -2.70 -20.17
C VAL A 211 47.18 -3.88 -20.84
N ASN A 212 45.95 -4.17 -20.43
CA ASN A 212 45.19 -5.30 -20.93
C ASN A 212 44.67 -5.03 -22.36
N PRO A 213 44.95 -5.88 -23.36
CA PRO A 213 44.48 -5.68 -24.73
C PRO A 213 43.03 -6.16 -24.97
N TYR A 214 42.44 -6.92 -24.03
CA TYR A 214 41.13 -7.56 -24.19
C TYR A 214 39.98 -6.84 -23.48
N THR A 215 40.29 -5.87 -22.61
CA THR A 215 39.28 -5.07 -21.91
C THR A 215 39.80 -3.68 -21.61
N THR A 216 38.90 -2.70 -21.61
CA THR A 216 39.17 -1.33 -21.15
C THR A 216 38.88 -1.15 -19.66
N ILE A 217 38.27 -2.16 -19.01
CA ILE A 217 37.88 -2.09 -17.61
C ILE A 217 39.11 -2.31 -16.73
N SER A 218 39.46 -1.29 -15.96
CA SER A 218 40.57 -1.36 -15.00
C SER A 218 40.10 -1.82 -13.62
N GLY A 219 40.98 -2.45 -12.84
CA GLY A 219 40.66 -2.79 -11.45
C GLY A 219 40.47 -1.54 -10.58
N ALA A 220 41.07 -0.41 -10.94
CA ALA A 220 40.80 0.87 -10.27
C ALA A 220 39.33 1.32 -10.43
N GLU A 221 38.76 1.17 -11.64
CA GLU A 221 37.34 1.46 -11.89
C GLU A 221 36.43 0.49 -11.12
N ILE A 222 36.75 -0.82 -11.15
CA ILE A 222 36.00 -1.83 -10.39
C ILE A 222 36.07 -1.54 -8.89
N GLN A 223 37.24 -1.20 -8.35
CA GLN A 223 37.42 -0.86 -6.95
C GLN A 223 36.58 0.35 -6.54
N LYS A 224 36.53 1.39 -7.38
CA LYS A 224 35.68 2.56 -7.13
C LYS A 224 34.20 2.20 -7.09
N LYS A 225 33.72 1.39 -8.04
CA LYS A 225 32.32 0.92 -8.08
C LYS A 225 31.99 0.03 -6.88
N TRP A 226 32.88 -0.89 -6.52
CA TRP A 226 32.75 -1.74 -5.33
C TRP A 226 32.62 -0.91 -4.04
N GLN A 227 33.51 0.06 -3.84
CA GLN A 227 33.44 0.96 -2.68
C GLN A 227 32.15 1.78 -2.65
N HIS A 228 31.66 2.24 -3.81
CA HIS A 228 30.39 2.95 -3.88
C HIS A 228 29.21 2.05 -3.46
N MET A 229 29.15 0.83 -4.00
CA MET A 229 28.13 -0.16 -3.64
C MET A 229 28.15 -0.47 -2.13
N GLN A 230 29.35 -0.61 -1.53
CA GLN A 230 29.49 -0.84 -0.08
C GLN A 230 28.91 0.28 0.79
N ILE A 231 28.89 1.52 0.30
CA ILE A 231 28.24 2.65 0.98
C ILE A 231 26.72 2.61 0.78
N LEU A 232 26.25 2.17 -0.39
CA LEU A 232 24.82 2.12 -0.71
C LEU A 232 24.06 1.04 0.07
N VAL A 233 24.67 -0.10 0.34
CA VAL A 233 24.04 -1.20 1.11
C VAL A 233 23.49 -0.73 2.47
N PRO A 234 24.29 -0.15 3.39
CA PRO A 234 23.75 0.33 4.67
C PRO A 234 22.78 1.51 4.51
N ASN A 235 22.92 2.32 3.46
CA ASN A 235 21.94 3.37 3.18
C ASN A 235 20.58 2.76 2.80
N ARG A 236 20.58 1.68 2.01
CA ARG A 236 19.37 0.95 1.64
C ARG A 236 18.73 0.28 2.85
N ASP A 237 19.52 -0.34 3.72
CA ASP A 237 19.04 -0.88 5.02
C ASP A 237 18.30 0.20 5.82
N ASN A 238 18.89 1.40 5.94
CA ASN A 238 18.27 2.50 6.67
C ASN A 238 16.96 2.98 6.03
N GLN A 239 16.90 3.09 4.70
CA GLN A 239 15.68 3.47 3.97
C GLN A 239 14.57 2.44 4.19
N LEU A 240 14.88 1.15 4.05
CA LEU A 240 13.92 0.07 4.26
C LEU A 240 13.43 0.04 5.71
N GLN A 241 14.31 0.25 6.69
CA GLN A 241 13.93 0.28 8.10
C GLN A 241 13.07 1.49 8.46
N GLN A 242 13.37 2.67 7.92
CA GLN A 242 12.53 3.86 8.11
C GLN A 242 11.13 3.65 7.54
N GLU A 243 11.05 3.09 6.33
CA GLU A 243 9.76 2.78 5.72
C GLU A 243 9.00 1.69 6.49
N MET A 244 9.71 0.66 6.97
CA MET A 244 9.14 -0.40 7.82
C MET A 244 8.50 0.20 9.07
N ASN A 245 9.20 1.10 9.75
CA ASN A 245 8.68 1.78 10.95
C ASN A 245 7.45 2.65 10.60
N ARG A 246 7.46 3.33 9.45
CA ARG A 246 6.32 4.10 8.95
C ARG A 246 5.10 3.20 8.73
N GLN A 247 5.26 2.09 8.02
CA GLN A 247 4.16 1.14 7.76
C GLN A 247 3.63 0.49 9.04
N GLN A 248 4.50 0.14 9.98
CA GLN A 248 4.08 -0.35 11.30
C GLN A 248 3.24 0.69 12.07
N SER A 249 3.66 1.95 12.05
CA SER A 249 2.89 3.05 12.66
C SER A 249 1.54 3.23 11.98
N ASN A 250 1.51 3.20 10.65
CA ASN A 250 0.28 3.32 9.86
C ASN A 250 -0.71 2.19 10.18
N ASP A 251 -0.24 0.94 10.23
CA ASP A 251 -1.07 -0.21 10.58
C ASP A 251 -1.59 -0.13 12.02
N ARG A 252 -0.79 0.40 12.95
CA ARG A 252 -1.24 0.64 14.32
C ARG A 252 -2.37 1.68 14.35
N LEU A 253 -2.25 2.78 13.61
CA LEU A 253 -3.30 3.79 13.51
C LEU A 253 -4.59 3.21 12.90
N ARG A 254 -4.47 2.44 11.80
CA ARG A 254 -5.61 1.75 11.18
C ARG A 254 -6.36 0.87 12.18
N ARG A 255 -5.63 0.03 12.92
CA ARG A 255 -6.22 -0.85 13.95
C ARG A 255 -6.87 -0.05 15.08
N THR A 256 -6.21 0.99 15.56
CA THR A 256 -6.72 1.85 16.65
C THR A 256 -8.03 2.53 16.24
N PHE A 257 -8.09 3.10 15.04
CA PHE A 257 -9.32 3.67 14.49
C PHE A 257 -10.42 2.61 14.38
N ALA A 258 -10.09 1.45 13.80
CA ALA A 258 -11.05 0.38 13.57
C ALA A 258 -11.65 -0.17 14.87
N GLU A 259 -10.84 -0.38 15.90
CA GLU A 259 -11.30 -0.83 17.22
C GLU A 259 -12.34 0.12 17.81
N LYS A 260 -12.07 1.43 17.75
CA LYS A 260 -12.99 2.47 18.22
C LYS A 260 -14.24 2.55 17.35
N ALA A 261 -14.07 2.60 16.03
CA ALA A 261 -15.16 2.68 15.06
C ALA A 261 -16.12 1.48 15.15
N ASN A 262 -15.58 0.27 15.31
CA ASN A 262 -16.37 -0.95 15.47
C ASN A 262 -17.11 -1.03 16.82
N THR A 263 -16.77 -0.16 17.78
CA THR A 263 -17.52 0.01 19.03
C THR A 263 -18.59 1.09 18.89
N VAL A 264 -18.23 2.23 18.29
CA VAL A 264 -19.10 3.39 18.13
C VAL A 264 -20.24 3.13 17.14
N GLY A 265 -19.95 2.53 15.99
CA GLY A 265 -20.95 2.27 14.95
C GLY A 265 -22.18 1.49 15.47
N PRO A 266 -21.98 0.29 16.05
CA PRO A 266 -23.09 -0.48 16.63
C PRO A 266 -23.79 0.23 17.79
N TYR A 267 -23.06 1.02 18.60
CA TYR A 267 -23.67 1.83 19.65
C TYR A 267 -24.66 2.85 19.06
N LEU A 268 -24.30 3.53 17.97
CA LEU A 268 -25.19 4.50 17.31
C LEU A 268 -26.44 3.84 16.74
N GLU A 269 -26.28 2.70 16.07
CA GLU A 269 -27.40 1.90 15.57
C GLU A 269 -28.35 1.50 16.71
N GLN A 270 -27.80 1.08 17.85
CA GLN A 270 -28.57 0.71 19.02
C GLN A 270 -29.33 1.91 19.62
N GLN A 271 -28.69 3.08 19.77
CA GLN A 271 -29.37 4.26 20.31
C GLN A 271 -30.45 4.77 19.36
N LEU A 272 -30.20 4.79 18.05
CA LEU A 272 -31.20 5.16 17.03
C LEU A 272 -32.44 4.25 17.11
N SER A 273 -32.24 2.94 17.30
CA SER A 273 -33.33 1.99 17.50
C SER A 273 -34.14 2.27 18.78
N GLN A 274 -33.47 2.67 19.87
CA GLN A 274 -34.15 3.06 21.11
C GLN A 274 -35.00 4.32 20.93
N VAL A 275 -34.48 5.35 20.25
CA VAL A 275 -35.25 6.57 19.93
C VAL A 275 -36.49 6.21 19.12
N ALA A 276 -36.34 5.39 18.07
CA ALA A 276 -37.46 4.95 17.26
C ALA A 276 -38.51 4.16 18.08
N THR A 277 -38.07 3.32 19.00
CA THR A 277 -38.96 2.56 19.89
C THR A 277 -39.74 3.46 20.84
N ILE A 278 -39.10 4.51 21.38
CA ILE A 278 -39.78 5.48 22.25
C ILE A 278 -40.78 6.32 21.43
N ALA A 279 -40.38 6.77 20.23
CA ALA A 279 -41.21 7.56 19.33
C ALA A 279 -42.50 6.82 18.90
N LEU A 280 -42.44 5.50 18.74
CA LEU A 280 -43.60 4.67 18.38
C LEU A 280 -44.60 4.43 19.53
N GLY A 281 -44.39 5.02 20.71
CA GLY A 281 -45.35 4.94 21.82
C GLY A 281 -45.24 3.65 22.64
N GLY A 282 -44.02 3.29 23.05
CA GLY A 282 -43.80 2.19 24.00
C GLY A 282 -44.53 2.38 25.35
N ARG A 283 -44.77 1.29 26.08
CA ARG A 283 -45.53 1.26 27.35
C ARG A 283 -45.08 2.36 28.34
N GLY A 284 -46.01 3.19 28.80
CA GLY A 284 -45.80 4.23 29.82
C GLY A 284 -46.51 5.54 29.49
N SER A 285 -46.50 6.49 30.42
CA SER A 285 -47.04 7.85 30.18
C SER A 285 -46.09 8.67 29.30
N LEU A 286 -46.60 9.78 28.74
CA LEU A 286 -45.81 10.71 27.93
C LEU A 286 -44.62 11.29 28.74
N GLU A 287 -44.79 11.55 30.03
CA GLU A 287 -43.71 12.02 30.92
C GLU A 287 -42.61 10.96 31.08
N GLN A 288 -42.99 9.69 31.21
CA GLN A 288 -42.01 8.61 31.30
C GLN A 288 -41.24 8.46 29.99
N ALA A 289 -41.91 8.61 28.84
CA ALA A 289 -41.25 8.60 27.54
C ALA A 289 -40.28 9.79 27.38
N LEU A 290 -40.72 10.99 27.77
CA LEU A 290 -39.88 12.19 27.78
C LEU A 290 -38.65 12.02 28.68
N GLN A 291 -38.85 11.51 29.91
CA GLN A 291 -37.75 11.29 30.84
C GLN A 291 -36.73 10.28 30.28
N ARG A 292 -37.19 9.19 29.65
CA ARG A 292 -36.29 8.23 28.98
C ARG A 292 -35.49 8.87 27.84
N LEU A 293 -36.08 9.79 27.06
CA LEU A 293 -35.35 10.51 26.01
C LEU A 293 -34.34 11.50 26.58
N LEU A 294 -34.67 12.19 27.67
CA LEU A 294 -33.73 13.09 28.35
C LEU A 294 -32.54 12.31 28.95
N ASP A 295 -32.79 11.13 29.53
CA ASP A 295 -31.73 10.26 30.04
C ASP A 295 -30.88 9.70 28.89
N LEU A 296 -31.50 9.34 27.76
CA LEU A 296 -30.81 8.95 26.54
C LEU A 296 -29.94 10.09 25.99
N TYR A 297 -30.48 11.31 25.92
CA TYR A 297 -29.74 12.50 25.49
C TYR A 297 -28.49 12.71 26.34
N ARG A 298 -28.61 12.65 27.68
CA ARG A 298 -27.46 12.76 28.59
C ARG A 298 -26.44 11.64 28.38
N SER A 299 -26.91 10.41 28.13
CA SER A 299 -26.04 9.27 27.83
C SER A 299 -25.23 9.50 26.55
N VAL A 300 -25.89 9.98 25.49
CA VAL A 300 -25.24 10.33 24.21
C VAL A 300 -24.27 11.50 24.40
N GLU A 301 -24.66 12.56 25.12
CA GLU A 301 -23.79 13.70 25.40
C GLU A 301 -22.50 13.28 26.14
N ASN A 302 -22.60 12.39 27.12
CA ASN A 302 -21.43 11.81 27.80
C ASN A 302 -20.58 10.94 26.88
N TYR A 303 -21.19 10.28 25.90
CA TYR A 303 -20.48 9.44 24.94
C TYR A 303 -19.75 10.25 23.86
N LYS A 304 -20.03 11.56 23.73
CA LYS A 304 -19.38 12.46 22.77
C LYS A 304 -17.85 12.40 22.82
N LEU A 305 -17.27 12.21 23.99
CA LEU A 305 -15.81 12.09 24.14
C LEU A 305 -15.21 10.96 23.30
N ASN A 306 -15.94 9.86 23.07
CA ASN A 306 -15.49 8.77 22.22
C ASN A 306 -15.51 9.16 20.73
N MET A 307 -16.49 9.97 20.31
CA MET A 307 -16.53 10.53 18.95
C MET A 307 -15.37 11.49 18.72
N ASP A 308 -15.12 12.39 19.68
CA ASP A 308 -14.03 13.36 19.59
C ASP A 308 -12.66 12.66 19.57
N GLU A 309 -12.49 11.56 20.33
CA GLU A 309 -11.28 10.73 20.26
C GLU A 309 -11.10 10.10 18.87
N LEU A 310 -12.19 9.61 18.27
CA LEU A 310 -12.20 8.96 16.96
C LEU A 310 -11.88 9.96 15.84
N GLU A 311 -12.41 11.18 15.92
CA GLU A 311 -12.08 12.29 15.02
C GLU A 311 -10.59 12.65 15.10
N ARG A 312 -10.02 12.72 16.30
CA ARG A 312 -8.58 12.95 16.50
C ARG A 312 -7.73 11.84 15.87
N ILE A 313 -8.13 10.58 16.00
CA ILE A 313 -7.42 9.46 15.36
C ILE A 313 -7.57 9.55 13.82
N ASN A 314 -8.74 9.91 13.31
CA ASN A 314 -8.97 10.12 11.89
C ASN A 314 -8.09 11.23 11.31
N GLN A 315 -7.92 12.33 12.05
CA GLN A 315 -7.01 13.40 11.67
C GLN A 315 -5.57 12.88 11.55
N GLN A 316 -5.10 12.04 12.49
CA GLN A 316 -3.77 11.43 12.41
C GLN A 316 -3.62 10.49 11.20
N LEU A 317 -4.68 9.76 10.83
CA LEU A 317 -4.70 8.94 9.61
C LEU A 317 -4.53 9.82 8.36
N GLN A 318 -5.27 10.93 8.27
CA GLN A 318 -5.20 11.87 7.15
C GLN A 318 -3.84 12.57 7.06
N GLU A 319 -3.29 13.04 8.18
CA GLU A 319 -1.94 13.63 8.26
C GLU A 319 -0.85 12.62 7.86
N SER A 320 -1.09 11.32 8.06
CA SER A 320 -0.22 10.22 7.62
C SER A 320 -0.52 9.74 6.20
N TYR A 321 -1.44 10.40 5.47
CA TYR A 321 -1.89 10.05 4.12
C TYR A 321 -2.47 8.62 4.00
N ILE A 322 -3.12 8.13 5.05
CA ILE A 322 -3.77 6.81 5.08
C ILE A 322 -5.24 6.97 4.69
N CYS A 323 -5.60 6.51 3.49
CA CYS A 323 -6.97 6.60 2.98
C CYS A 323 -7.81 5.35 3.23
N GLU A 324 -7.16 4.20 3.40
CA GLU A 324 -7.83 2.90 3.47
C GLU A 324 -7.59 2.21 4.80
N ASN A 325 -8.66 1.62 5.33
CA ASN A 325 -8.64 0.84 6.56
C ASN A 325 -9.38 -0.50 6.38
N PRO A 326 -8.67 -1.61 6.17
CA PRO A 326 -9.29 -2.92 5.95
C PRO A 326 -9.90 -3.54 7.21
N PHE A 327 -9.71 -2.94 8.39
CA PHE A 327 -10.14 -3.51 9.67
C PHE A 327 -11.54 -3.03 10.12
N THR A 328 -12.17 -2.11 9.38
CA THR A 328 -13.51 -1.62 9.67
C THR A 328 -14.25 -1.24 8.39
N GLN A 329 -15.57 -1.37 8.41
CA GLN A 329 -16.47 -0.89 7.36
C GLN A 329 -16.95 0.55 7.60
N TYR A 330 -16.71 1.09 8.80
CA TYR A 330 -17.14 2.42 9.19
C TYR A 330 -16.07 3.44 8.80
N THR A 331 -16.50 4.51 8.12
CA THR A 331 -15.66 5.71 7.90
C THR A 331 -16.05 6.80 8.88
N MET A 332 -15.16 7.76 9.11
CA MET A 332 -15.45 8.89 10.01
C MET A 332 -16.71 9.65 9.55
N GLU A 333 -16.91 9.80 8.24
CA GLU A 333 -18.09 10.44 7.66
C GLU A 333 -19.38 9.68 8.00
N THR A 334 -19.37 8.34 7.86
CA THR A 334 -20.56 7.52 8.18
C THR A 334 -20.92 7.59 9.67
N LEU A 335 -19.93 7.60 10.55
CA LEU A 335 -20.14 7.72 12.00
C LEU A 335 -20.63 9.12 12.38
N TYR A 336 -20.05 10.16 11.79
CA TYR A 336 -20.47 11.55 12.02
C TYR A 336 -21.93 11.79 11.59
N VAL A 337 -22.30 11.32 10.40
CA VAL A 337 -23.70 11.41 9.93
C VAL A 337 -24.63 10.63 10.85
N GLY A 338 -24.23 9.43 11.29
CA GLY A 338 -25.00 8.64 12.25
C GLY A 338 -25.21 9.36 13.59
N TRP A 339 -24.17 10.03 14.09
CA TRP A 339 -24.21 10.83 15.32
C TRP A 339 -25.17 12.03 15.22
N GLU A 340 -25.03 12.83 14.17
CA GLU A 340 -25.89 14.01 13.95
C GLU A 340 -27.35 13.60 13.73
N THR A 341 -27.58 12.48 13.04
CA THR A 341 -28.92 11.91 12.85
C THR A 341 -29.52 11.48 14.19
N LEU A 342 -28.73 10.86 15.06
CA LEU A 342 -29.18 10.47 16.40
C LEU A 342 -29.59 11.69 17.24
N LEU A 343 -28.75 12.72 17.32
CA LEU A 343 -29.06 13.95 18.07
C LEU A 343 -30.31 14.65 17.52
N THR A 344 -30.41 14.74 16.20
CA THR A 344 -31.58 15.34 15.53
C THR A 344 -32.86 14.56 15.87
N ASN A 345 -32.81 13.23 15.81
CA ASN A 345 -33.96 12.38 16.11
C ASN A 345 -34.37 12.49 17.58
N ILE A 346 -33.42 12.49 18.52
CA ILE A 346 -33.72 12.68 19.95
C ILE A 346 -34.44 14.01 20.17
N ASN A 347 -33.87 15.12 19.67
CA ASN A 347 -34.47 16.45 19.85
C ASN A 347 -35.84 16.57 19.20
N LYS A 348 -36.01 16.00 18.00
CA LYS A 348 -37.30 15.99 17.30
C LYS A 348 -38.35 15.21 18.10
N THR A 349 -38.01 14.01 18.58
CA THR A 349 -38.95 13.19 19.37
C THR A 349 -39.26 13.83 20.73
N ILE A 350 -38.29 14.51 21.38
CA ILE A 350 -38.54 15.30 22.59
C ILE A 350 -39.60 16.37 22.30
N ASN A 351 -39.38 17.22 21.29
CA ASN A 351 -40.32 18.28 20.92
C ASN A 351 -41.71 17.72 20.56
N GLU A 352 -41.75 16.59 19.85
CA GLU A 352 -43.01 15.92 19.50
C GLU A 352 -43.77 15.42 20.74
N ILE A 353 -43.08 14.89 21.75
CA ILE A 353 -43.70 14.43 23.00
C ILE A 353 -44.11 15.61 23.88
N GLU A 354 -43.28 16.66 23.98
CA GLU A 354 -43.62 17.89 24.72
C GLU A 354 -44.88 18.56 24.16
N ASN A 355 -45.00 18.64 22.83
CA ASN A 355 -46.21 19.13 22.18
C ASN A 355 -47.43 18.24 22.47
N GLN A 356 -47.25 16.92 22.53
CA GLN A 356 -48.34 16.00 22.91
C GLN A 356 -48.81 16.23 24.36
N ILE A 357 -47.87 16.41 25.29
CA ILE A 357 -48.17 16.72 26.69
C ILE A 357 -48.93 18.05 26.78
N LEU A 358 -48.47 19.09 26.09
CA LEU A 358 -49.14 20.39 26.09
C LEU A 358 -50.57 20.30 25.54
N THR A 359 -50.77 19.59 24.44
CA THR A 359 -52.11 19.40 23.84
C THR A 359 -53.02 18.61 24.79
N ARG A 360 -52.52 17.52 25.38
CA ARG A 360 -53.24 16.75 26.39
C ARG A 360 -53.72 17.63 27.54
N ASP A 361 -52.81 18.41 28.12
CA ASP A 361 -53.06 19.23 29.31
C ASP A 361 -54.00 20.40 28.99
N THR A 362 -53.85 21.03 27.82
CA THR A 362 -54.72 22.12 27.37
C THR A 362 -56.15 21.65 27.10
N LYS A 363 -56.31 20.41 26.61
CA LYS A 363 -57.62 19.83 26.28
C LYS A 363 -58.24 19.03 27.43
N GLY A 364 -57.52 18.82 28.53
CA GLY A 364 -58.00 18.11 29.71
C GLY A 364 -58.29 16.62 29.48
N ILE A 365 -57.62 15.98 28.52
CA ILE A 365 -57.83 14.57 28.17
C ILE A 365 -56.83 13.63 28.84
N ARG A 366 -57.18 12.34 28.97
CA ARG A 366 -56.29 11.32 29.53
C ARG A 366 -55.26 10.83 28.51
N ASP A 367 -54.12 10.35 28.99
CA ASP A 367 -53.05 9.76 28.17
C ASP A 367 -53.56 8.68 27.22
N ASP A 368 -54.32 7.72 27.76
CA ASP A 368 -54.87 6.60 26.97
C ASP A 368 -55.82 7.09 25.88
N GLN A 369 -56.60 8.14 26.17
CA GLN A 369 -57.58 8.73 25.24
C GLN A 369 -56.87 9.49 24.11
N LEU A 370 -55.85 10.29 24.42
CA LEU A 370 -55.04 10.95 23.39
C LEU A 370 -54.32 9.92 22.51
N ASN A 371 -53.80 8.85 23.13
CA ASN A 371 -53.13 7.79 22.39
C ASN A 371 -54.10 6.99 21.51
N GLU A 372 -55.32 6.73 21.96
CA GLU A 372 -56.40 6.10 21.19
C GLU A 372 -56.80 6.96 19.98
N PHE A 373 -57.04 8.25 20.20
CA PHE A 373 -57.37 9.21 19.16
C PHE A 373 -56.27 9.30 18.11
N ARG A 374 -55.01 9.37 18.55
CA ARG A 374 -53.86 9.45 17.65
C ARG A 374 -53.60 8.14 16.90
N THR A 375 -53.72 7.00 17.57
CA THR A 375 -53.54 5.67 16.95
C THR A 375 -54.59 5.45 15.87
N SER A 376 -55.85 5.76 16.17
CA SER A 376 -56.95 5.67 15.21
C SER A 376 -56.77 6.66 14.07
N TYR A 377 -56.45 7.92 14.35
CA TYR A 377 -56.18 8.92 13.30
C TYR A 377 -55.06 8.48 12.36
N ASN A 378 -53.91 8.05 12.89
CA ASN A 378 -52.77 7.59 12.10
C ASN A 378 -53.06 6.30 11.31
N HIS A 379 -53.96 5.44 11.80
CA HIS A 379 -54.38 4.25 11.07
C HIS A 379 -55.10 4.60 9.76
N PHE A 380 -55.90 5.66 9.78
CA PHE A 380 -56.62 6.14 8.59
C PHE A 380 -55.80 7.13 7.75
N ASP A 381 -54.96 7.99 8.34
CA ASP A 381 -54.10 8.92 7.59
C ASP A 381 -52.79 8.25 7.12
N LYS A 382 -52.91 7.30 6.19
CA LYS A 382 -51.76 6.65 5.56
C LYS A 382 -50.92 7.63 4.72
N SER A 383 -51.54 8.70 4.25
CA SER A 383 -50.93 9.70 3.38
C SER A 383 -50.07 10.72 4.14
N ARG A 384 -50.31 10.88 5.46
CA ARG A 384 -49.71 11.91 6.33
C ARG A 384 -49.97 13.34 5.84
N LEU A 385 -51.07 13.54 5.14
CA LEU A 385 -51.51 14.86 4.65
C LEU A 385 -52.77 15.35 5.37
N GLY A 386 -53.29 14.56 6.32
CA GLY A 386 -54.58 14.73 6.94
C GLY A 386 -55.67 13.85 6.31
N LEU A 387 -56.70 13.54 7.10
CA LEU A 387 -57.78 12.65 6.70
C LEU A 387 -58.66 13.31 5.63
N ASP A 388 -58.89 12.63 4.51
CA ASP A 388 -59.96 13.03 3.61
C ASP A 388 -61.35 12.77 4.22
N ALA A 389 -62.42 13.15 3.51
CA ALA A 389 -63.78 13.02 4.05
C ALA A 389 -64.18 11.57 4.37
N GLU A 390 -63.74 10.58 3.58
CA GLU A 390 -64.10 9.17 3.82
C GLU A 390 -63.21 8.56 4.92
N GLU A 391 -61.93 8.90 4.94
CA GLU A 391 -60.98 8.53 5.99
C GLU A 391 -61.40 9.12 7.35
N PHE A 392 -61.84 10.38 7.38
CA PHE A 392 -62.35 11.05 8.58
C PHE A 392 -63.63 10.40 9.09
N LYS A 393 -64.59 10.09 8.20
CA LYS A 393 -65.82 9.35 8.56
C LYS A 393 -65.49 8.01 9.19
N SER A 394 -64.56 7.28 8.59
CA SER A 394 -64.12 5.96 9.07
C SER A 394 -63.39 6.04 10.41
N CYS A 395 -62.56 7.08 10.60
CA CYS A 395 -61.86 7.36 11.85
C CYS A 395 -62.82 7.65 13.01
N LEU A 396 -63.82 8.52 12.79
CA LEU A 396 -64.86 8.83 13.76
C LEU A 396 -65.60 7.56 14.22
N ILE A 397 -66.01 6.72 13.27
CA ILE A 397 -66.69 5.46 13.56
C ILE A 397 -65.78 4.51 14.36
N SER A 398 -64.50 4.43 14.01
CA SER A 398 -63.52 3.55 14.68
C SER A 398 -63.30 3.90 16.16
N ILE A 399 -63.47 5.18 16.51
CA ILE A 399 -63.29 5.71 17.86
C ILE A 399 -64.62 5.69 18.64
N GLY A 400 -65.71 5.26 18.00
CA GLY A 400 -67.01 5.09 18.64
C GLY A 400 -67.98 6.26 18.45
N TYR A 401 -67.69 7.22 17.57
CA TYR A 401 -68.64 8.28 17.21
C TYR A 401 -69.75 7.72 16.32
N ASN A 402 -71.00 7.90 16.72
CA ASN A 402 -72.16 7.28 16.05
C ASN A 402 -72.75 8.20 14.98
N ILE A 403 -72.54 7.87 13.70
CA ILE A 403 -73.13 8.60 12.56
C ILE A 403 -74.37 7.83 12.10
N LYS A 404 -75.55 8.45 12.17
CA LYS A 404 -76.84 7.82 11.79
C LYS A 404 -76.81 7.35 10.32
N PRO A 405 -77.36 6.17 9.98
CA PRO A 405 -77.43 5.73 8.59
C PRO A 405 -78.48 6.53 7.81
N GLY A 406 -78.16 6.87 6.55
CA GLY A 406 -79.07 7.55 5.63
C GLY A 406 -78.87 9.07 5.53
N ARG A 407 -79.83 9.75 4.90
CA ARG A 407 -79.71 11.17 4.49
C ARG A 407 -79.46 12.13 5.66
N GLU A 408 -79.98 11.79 6.84
CA GLU A 408 -79.83 12.61 8.05
C GLU A 408 -78.38 12.59 8.58
N GLY A 409 -77.74 11.41 8.64
CA GLY A 409 -76.34 11.32 9.08
C GLY A 409 -75.34 11.85 8.05
N ASP A 410 -75.64 11.78 6.76
CA ASP A 410 -74.81 12.42 5.74
C ASP A 410 -74.88 13.96 5.83
N MET A 411 -76.04 14.53 6.17
CA MET A 411 -76.20 15.97 6.44
C MET A 411 -75.46 16.39 7.71
N GLU A 412 -75.52 15.58 8.76
CA GLU A 412 -74.77 15.79 10.00
C GLU A 412 -73.26 15.72 9.78
N PHE A 413 -72.79 14.71 9.04
CA PHE A 413 -71.38 14.57 8.71
C PHE A 413 -70.86 15.73 7.87
N GLN A 414 -71.63 16.22 6.89
CA GLN A 414 -71.30 17.42 6.12
C GLN A 414 -71.20 18.66 7.03
N ARG A 415 -72.06 18.77 8.05
CA ARG A 415 -71.98 19.83 9.05
C ARG A 415 -70.69 19.73 9.87
N ILE A 416 -70.34 18.53 10.33
CA ILE A 416 -69.09 18.29 11.06
C ILE A 416 -67.89 18.68 10.19
N LEU A 417 -67.86 18.27 8.92
CA LEU A 417 -66.80 18.66 7.98
C LEU A 417 -66.66 20.18 7.83
N THR A 418 -67.76 20.94 7.83
CA THR A 418 -67.65 22.42 7.80
C THR A 418 -67.05 23.03 9.06
N VAL A 419 -67.14 22.33 10.19
CA VAL A 419 -66.54 22.75 11.47
C VAL A 419 -65.05 22.38 11.52
N VAL A 420 -64.68 21.18 11.08
CA VAL A 420 -63.29 20.69 11.15
C VAL A 420 -62.42 21.11 9.97
N ASP A 421 -63.01 21.47 8.83
CA ASP A 421 -62.34 22.00 7.64
C ASP A 421 -63.07 23.24 7.09
N PRO A 422 -63.07 24.37 7.84
CA PRO A 422 -63.77 25.59 7.44
C PRO A 422 -63.20 26.19 6.15
N ASN A 423 -61.92 25.91 5.85
CA ASN A 423 -61.22 26.41 4.68
C ASN A 423 -61.41 25.52 3.43
N ARG A 424 -62.15 24.40 3.54
CA ARG A 424 -62.39 23.43 2.46
C ARG A 424 -61.11 22.96 1.78
N THR A 425 -60.09 22.70 2.59
CA THR A 425 -58.83 22.11 2.15
C THR A 425 -59.01 20.67 1.67
N GLY A 426 -60.11 20.03 2.06
CA GLY A 426 -60.41 18.63 1.79
C GLY A 426 -59.63 17.67 2.68
N ARG A 427 -58.91 18.19 3.69
CA ARG A 427 -58.00 17.45 4.56
C ARG A 427 -58.19 17.89 6.01
N VAL A 428 -58.74 17.01 6.84
CA VAL A 428 -58.93 17.27 8.27
C VAL A 428 -57.63 16.99 9.00
N GLN A 429 -57.00 18.04 9.55
CA GLN A 429 -55.78 17.94 10.34
C GLN A 429 -56.06 17.36 11.74
N PHE A 430 -55.03 16.76 12.36
CA PHE A 430 -55.17 16.11 13.67
C PHE A 430 -55.71 17.05 14.74
N ASP A 431 -55.23 18.30 14.77
CA ASP A 431 -55.67 19.29 15.75
C ASP A 431 -57.17 19.63 15.60
N ALA A 432 -57.66 19.77 14.37
CA ALA A 432 -59.09 20.03 14.11
C ALA A 432 -59.98 18.83 14.46
N PHE A 433 -59.50 17.62 14.16
CA PHE A 433 -60.14 16.37 14.58
C PHE A 433 -60.18 16.26 16.11
N LEU A 434 -59.07 16.52 16.79
CA LEU A 434 -58.97 16.43 18.24
C LEU A 434 -59.85 17.49 18.92
N ASP A 435 -59.87 18.71 18.41
CA ASP A 435 -60.74 19.80 18.89
C ASP A 435 -62.22 19.42 18.82
N PHE A 436 -62.62 18.78 17.72
CA PHE A 436 -63.97 18.25 17.59
C PHE A 436 -64.24 17.13 18.60
N MET A 437 -63.38 16.12 18.67
CA MET A 437 -63.57 14.98 19.58
C MET A 437 -63.62 15.39 21.05
N THR A 438 -62.77 16.34 21.45
CA THR A 438 -62.70 16.85 22.83
C THR A 438 -63.88 17.76 23.18
N ARG A 439 -64.38 18.55 22.22
CA ARG A 439 -65.59 19.35 22.40
C ARG A 439 -66.84 18.48 22.52
N GLU A 440 -67.02 17.50 21.64
CA GLU A 440 -68.20 16.62 21.64
C GLU A 440 -68.23 15.71 22.87
N THR A 441 -67.08 15.32 23.41
CA THR A 441 -67.01 14.55 24.68
C THR A 441 -67.30 15.40 25.92
N LEU A 442 -67.14 16.72 25.85
CA LEU A 442 -67.54 17.67 26.90
C LEU A 442 -69.03 18.06 26.80
N ASP A 443 -69.60 18.09 25.59
CA ASP A 443 -71.01 18.44 25.31
C ASP A 443 -71.99 17.26 25.46
N MET A 444 -71.59 16.14 26.10
CA MET A 444 -72.46 14.96 26.28
C MET A 444 -73.62 15.14 27.28
N ASP A 445 -73.71 16.26 28.01
CA ASP A 445 -74.87 16.57 28.85
C ASP A 445 -76.03 17.05 27.95
N SER A 446 -76.90 16.13 27.54
CA SER A 446 -78.07 16.47 26.71
C SER A 446 -79.14 17.24 27.50
N SER A 447 -79.95 18.04 26.80
CA SER A 447 -81.12 18.72 27.41
C SER A 447 -82.02 17.74 28.17
N GLU A 448 -82.16 16.51 27.67
CA GLU A 448 -82.92 15.43 28.32
C GLU A 448 -82.32 14.99 29.66
N GLN A 449 -81.00 14.90 29.79
CA GLN A 449 -80.35 14.56 31.06
C GLN A 449 -80.50 15.65 32.12
N VAL A 450 -80.44 16.93 31.70
CA VAL A 450 -80.68 18.06 32.59
C VAL A 450 -82.15 18.12 33.01
N ILE A 451 -83.09 17.85 32.09
CA ILE A 451 -84.52 17.73 32.40
C ILE A 451 -84.76 16.61 33.41
N GLU A 452 -84.12 15.45 33.24
CA GLU A 452 -84.28 14.33 34.16
C GLU A 452 -83.67 14.65 35.54
N SER A 453 -82.54 15.37 35.57
CA SER A 453 -81.94 15.86 36.82
C SER A 453 -82.89 16.80 37.56
N PHE A 454 -83.49 17.78 36.87
CA PHE A 454 -84.50 18.65 37.49
C PHE A 454 -85.78 17.90 37.86
N ARG A 455 -86.19 16.87 37.11
CA ARG A 455 -87.32 16.02 37.48
C ARG A 455 -87.08 15.28 38.79
N VAL A 456 -85.85 14.81 39.03
CA VAL A 456 -85.46 14.22 40.32
C VAL A 456 -85.53 15.25 41.44
N LEU A 457 -84.99 16.47 41.23
CA LEU A 457 -85.05 17.56 42.21
C LEU A 457 -86.50 18.00 42.51
N ALA A 458 -87.37 17.99 41.50
CA ALA A 458 -88.80 18.30 41.63
C ALA A 458 -89.62 17.12 42.21
N ASN A 459 -88.97 16.02 42.59
CA ASN A 459 -89.57 14.80 43.11
C ASN A 459 -90.67 14.23 42.16
N GLY A 460 -90.39 14.23 40.87
CA GLY A 460 -91.27 13.71 39.81
C GLY A 460 -92.38 14.66 39.35
N LYS A 461 -92.48 15.88 39.92
CA LYS A 461 -93.47 16.87 39.51
C LYS A 461 -93.06 17.54 38.19
N PRO A 462 -94.01 17.94 37.33
CA PRO A 462 -93.70 18.64 36.07
C PRO A 462 -93.31 20.11 36.25
N PHE A 463 -93.13 20.58 37.49
CA PHE A 463 -92.75 21.94 37.86
C PHE A 463 -91.85 21.89 39.10
N ILE A 464 -91.05 22.92 39.33
CA ILE A 464 -90.20 23.06 40.53
C ILE A 464 -90.45 24.41 41.21
N THR A 465 -90.38 24.48 42.54
CA THR A 465 -90.59 25.71 43.31
C THR A 465 -89.28 26.40 43.68
N ALA A 466 -89.34 27.71 43.99
CA ALA A 466 -88.15 28.45 44.46
C ALA A 466 -87.54 27.86 45.75
N GLU A 467 -88.38 27.30 46.62
CA GLU A 467 -87.92 26.67 47.86
C GLU A 467 -87.18 25.36 47.58
N GLU A 468 -87.70 24.52 46.67
CA GLU A 468 -87.02 23.29 46.23
C GLU A 468 -85.68 23.60 45.55
N LEU A 469 -85.63 24.61 44.67
CA LEU A 469 -84.37 25.06 44.06
C LEU A 469 -83.35 25.56 45.10
N ARG A 470 -83.78 26.36 46.08
CA ARG A 470 -82.89 26.91 47.12
C ARG A 470 -82.46 25.88 48.17
N HIS A 471 -83.22 24.79 48.32
CA HIS A 471 -82.87 23.71 49.23
C HIS A 471 -81.86 22.74 48.60
N GLU A 472 -82.04 22.41 47.32
CA GLU A 472 -81.25 21.38 46.65
C GLU A 472 -80.02 21.91 45.90
N LEU A 473 -80.02 23.19 45.50
CA LEU A 473 -78.91 23.80 44.75
C LEU A 473 -78.12 24.81 45.60
N PRO A 474 -76.82 25.02 45.31
CA PRO A 474 -76.05 26.12 45.88
C PRO A 474 -76.77 27.48 45.69
N PRO A 475 -76.64 28.43 46.65
CA PRO A 475 -77.43 29.67 46.66
C PRO A 475 -77.39 30.46 45.35
N ASP A 476 -76.21 30.54 44.73
CA ASP A 476 -75.98 31.31 43.50
C ASP A 476 -76.67 30.66 42.29
N GLN A 477 -76.71 29.32 42.24
CA GLN A 477 -77.35 28.56 41.17
C GLN A 477 -78.87 28.54 41.34
N ALA A 478 -79.35 28.42 42.58
CA ALA A 478 -80.77 28.49 42.89
C ALA A 478 -81.38 29.83 42.47
N GLU A 479 -80.70 30.94 42.80
CA GLU A 479 -81.19 32.27 42.47
C GLU A 479 -81.13 32.55 40.95
N TYR A 480 -80.09 32.03 40.27
CA TYR A 480 -80.02 32.06 38.81
C TYR A 480 -81.19 31.31 38.17
N CYS A 481 -81.51 30.11 38.65
CA CYS A 481 -82.64 29.32 38.17
C CYS A 481 -83.97 30.05 38.40
N VAL A 482 -84.20 30.60 39.60
CA VAL A 482 -85.41 31.38 39.92
C VAL A 482 -85.56 32.62 39.03
N GLN A 483 -84.45 33.28 38.67
CA GLN A 483 -84.48 34.46 37.83
C GLN A 483 -84.71 34.16 36.34
N LYS A 484 -84.21 33.02 35.86
CA LYS A 484 -84.16 32.68 34.43
C LYS A 484 -85.18 31.65 33.99
N MET A 485 -85.68 30.80 34.90
CA MET A 485 -86.71 29.82 34.56
C MET A 485 -88.05 30.52 34.30
N PRO A 486 -88.75 30.18 33.21
CA PRO A 486 -90.09 30.68 32.98
C PRO A 486 -91.06 30.09 34.01
N ALA A 487 -92.10 30.87 34.35
CA ALA A 487 -93.15 30.40 35.24
C ALA A 487 -93.97 29.28 34.58
N TYR A 488 -94.25 28.22 35.33
CA TYR A 488 -95.03 27.08 34.86
C TYR A 488 -96.51 27.48 34.69
N ARG A 489 -97.11 27.15 33.53
CA ARG A 489 -98.49 27.53 33.17
C ARG A 489 -99.49 26.36 33.14
N GLY A 490 -99.06 25.16 33.53
CA GLY A 490 -99.92 23.97 33.56
C GLY A 490 -100.86 23.90 34.78
N PRO A 491 -101.91 23.07 34.73
CA PRO A 491 -102.85 22.90 35.83
C PRO A 491 -102.21 22.18 37.03
N GLY A 492 -102.47 22.66 38.25
CA GLY A 492 -102.06 21.99 39.50
C GLY A 492 -100.79 22.52 40.17
N ALA A 493 -100.18 23.59 39.65
CA ALA A 493 -98.99 24.20 40.25
C ALA A 493 -99.32 25.34 41.25
N PRO A 494 -98.67 25.40 42.42
CA PRO A 494 -98.75 26.53 43.34
C PRO A 494 -98.23 27.84 42.72
N PRO A 495 -98.66 29.02 43.20
CA PRO A 495 -98.11 30.31 42.76
C PRO A 495 -96.59 30.37 42.98
N GLY A 496 -95.83 30.77 41.96
CA GLY A 496 -94.36 30.83 42.01
C GLY A 496 -93.64 29.54 41.62
N SER A 497 -94.29 28.65 40.86
CA SER A 497 -93.67 27.46 40.29
C SER A 497 -93.02 27.72 38.92
N PHE A 498 -91.93 27.02 38.63
CA PHE A 498 -91.07 27.20 37.47
C PHE A 498 -91.07 25.97 36.55
N ASP A 499 -90.94 26.24 35.25
CA ASP A 499 -90.88 25.24 34.21
C ASP A 499 -89.42 24.94 33.83
N TYR A 500 -88.87 23.91 34.46
CA TYR A 500 -87.51 23.46 34.22
C TYR A 500 -87.33 22.78 32.86
N VAL A 501 -88.41 22.31 32.22
CA VAL A 501 -88.36 21.67 30.89
C VAL A 501 -88.11 22.74 29.83
N SER A 502 -88.94 23.79 29.83
CA SER A 502 -88.76 24.94 28.94
C SER A 502 -87.43 25.65 29.18
N PHE A 503 -86.99 25.75 30.44
CA PHE A 503 -85.68 26.31 30.79
C PHE A 503 -84.51 25.49 30.24
N SER A 504 -84.56 24.16 30.37
CA SER A 504 -83.49 23.28 29.87
C SER A 504 -83.40 23.34 28.35
N HIS A 505 -84.52 23.26 27.63
CA HIS A 505 -84.51 23.45 26.18
C HIS A 505 -84.00 24.84 25.75
N GLN A 506 -84.30 25.89 26.53
CA GLN A 506 -83.79 27.23 26.26
C GLN A 506 -82.29 27.35 26.51
N LEU A 507 -81.74 26.64 27.49
CA LEU A 507 -80.29 26.62 27.79
C LEU A 507 -79.49 25.99 26.66
N TYR A 508 -80.04 24.92 26.05
CA TYR A 508 -79.41 24.15 24.99
C TYR A 508 -79.85 24.57 23.57
N GLY A 509 -80.63 25.65 23.44
CA GLY A 509 -81.00 26.23 22.14
C GLY A 509 -82.07 25.45 21.35
N GLU A 510 -82.71 24.45 21.96
CA GLU A 510 -83.80 23.67 21.37
C GLU A 510 -85.13 24.43 21.52
N SER A 511 -85.30 25.52 20.79
CA SER A 511 -86.59 26.20 20.76
C SER A 511 -87.61 25.36 19.99
N ASN A 512 -88.59 24.79 20.69
CA ASN A 512 -89.78 24.20 20.07
C ASN A 512 -90.53 25.29 19.26
N LEU A 513 -90.34 25.24 17.95
CA LEU A 513 -91.17 25.89 16.93
C LEU A 513 -91.58 24.83 15.91
#